data_AF-A0A4Z2EMI0-F1
#
_entry.id   AF-A0A4Z2EMI0-F1
#
_cell.length_a   1.000
_cell.length_b   1.000
_cell.length_c   1.000
_cell.angle_alpha   90.00
_cell.angle_beta   90.00
_cell.angle_gamma   90.00
#
_symmetry.space_group_name_H-M   'P 1'
#
loop_
_entity.id
_entity.type
_entity.pdbx_description
1 polymer ?
#
loop_
_entity_poly.entity_id
_entity_poly.type
_entity_poly.pdbx_seq_one_letter_code
_entity_poly.pdbx_strand_id
1 'polypeptide(L)' 'MSRDSWFSRLAPDLLRMFFDALYDEDVIKEEAFYKWETSKDPAEQQGKGVALKSVTAFFTWLREAEDESDNS' A
#
# COMPACT_ATOMS: atom_id res chain seq x y z
N MET A 1 -8.96 6.27 14.26
CA MET A 1 -7.76 6.96 13.74
C MET A 1 -8.24 8.17 12.91
N SER A 2 -7.80 9.41 13.18
CA SER A 2 -8.33 10.61 12.47
C SER A 2 -7.63 10.84 11.12
N ARG A 3 -8.41 11.21 10.09
CA ARG A 3 -7.96 11.47 8.70
C ARG A 3 -6.92 12.61 8.59
N ASP A 4 -6.78 13.39 9.66
CA ASP A 4 -5.90 14.56 9.73
C ASP A 4 -4.41 14.19 9.86
N SER A 5 -4.10 12.99 10.34
CA SER A 5 -2.69 12.54 10.52
C SER A 5 -1.99 12.16 9.21
N TRP A 6 -2.73 11.96 8.11
CA TRP A 6 -2.20 11.54 6.81
C TRP A 6 -1.63 12.70 5.99
N PHE A 7 -2.20 13.91 6.12
CA PHE A 7 -1.77 15.09 5.35
C PHE A 7 -0.48 15.75 5.87
N SER A 8 0.07 15.32 7.00
CA SER A 8 1.26 15.96 7.62
C SER A 8 2.61 15.45 7.09
N ARG A 9 2.64 14.53 6.10
CA ARG A 9 3.87 13.83 5.63
C ARG A 9 4.32 14.18 4.19
N LEU A 10 3.85 15.28 3.61
CA LEU A 10 3.87 15.59 2.17
C LEU A 10 5.24 15.78 1.45
N ALA A 11 6.30 15.01 1.73
CA ALA A 11 7.53 15.15 0.92
C ALA A 11 8.40 13.91 0.60
N PRO A 12 8.27 12.71 1.21
CA PRO A 12 9.06 11.55 0.76
C PRO A 12 8.30 10.48 -0.05
N ASP A 13 6.97 10.54 -0.12
CA ASP A 13 6.16 9.31 -0.25
C ASP A 13 5.18 9.33 -1.45
N LEU A 14 5.59 9.82 -2.63
CA LEU A 14 4.69 9.98 -3.78
C LEU A 14 3.96 8.69 -4.18
N LEU A 15 4.67 7.57 -4.31
CA LEU A 15 4.04 6.30 -4.69
C LEU A 15 3.07 5.81 -3.60
N ARG A 16 3.44 6.03 -2.34
CA ARG A 16 2.60 5.72 -1.19
C ARG A 16 1.32 6.57 -1.20
N MET A 17 1.39 7.86 -1.53
CA MET A 17 0.20 8.72 -1.68
C MET A 17 -0.76 8.18 -2.74
N PHE A 18 -0.24 7.67 -3.86
CA PHE A 18 -1.09 7.04 -4.87
C PHE A 18 -1.70 5.73 -4.37
N PHE A 19 -0.95 4.90 -3.66
CA PHE A 19 -1.48 3.65 -3.10
C PHE A 19 -2.60 3.92 -2.09
N ASP A 20 -2.41 4.89 -1.19
CA ASP A 20 -3.44 5.33 -0.24
C ASP A 20 -4.70 5.79 -0.98
N ALA A 21 -4.55 6.69 -1.97
CA ALA A 21 -5.69 7.20 -2.74
C ALA A 21 -6.41 6.10 -3.54
N LEU A 22 -5.67 5.16 -4.14
CA LEU A 22 -6.25 4.06 -4.93
C LEU A 22 -6.99 3.05 -4.05
N TYR A 23 -6.54 2.87 -2.80
CA TYR A 23 -7.22 2.04 -1.81
C TYR A 23 -8.45 2.74 -1.23
N ASP A 24 -8.32 3.98 -0.74
CA ASP A 24 -9.38 4.75 -0.08
C ASP A 24 -10.57 5.04 -1.03
N GLU A 25 -10.27 5.33 -2.30
CA GLU A 25 -11.29 5.58 -3.33
C GLU A 25 -11.81 4.28 -3.97
N ASP A 26 -11.47 3.12 -3.40
CA ASP A 26 -12.00 1.80 -3.79
C ASP A 26 -11.68 1.39 -5.24
N VAL A 27 -10.68 2.03 -5.86
CA VAL A 27 -10.26 1.82 -7.25
C VAL A 27 -9.52 0.49 -7.39
N ILE A 28 -8.69 0.13 -6.42
CA ILE A 28 -7.93 -1.12 -6.37
C ILE A 28 -8.27 -1.85 -5.07
N LYS A 29 -8.66 -3.11 -5.19
CA LYS A 29 -8.93 -3.97 -4.03
C LYS A 29 -7.64 -4.48 -3.41
N GLU A 30 -7.69 -4.73 -2.11
CA GLU A 30 -6.57 -5.23 -1.31
C GLU A 30 -5.83 -6.41 -1.94
N GLU A 31 -6.56 -7.41 -2.43
CA GLU A 31 -6.01 -8.60 -3.10
C GLU A 31 -5.09 -8.23 -4.29
N ALA A 32 -5.42 -7.18 -5.04
CA ALA A 32 -4.63 -6.77 -6.19
C ALA A 32 -3.28 -6.14 -5.76
N PHE A 33 -3.25 -5.45 -4.62
CA PHE A 33 -1.99 -4.95 -4.05
C PHE A 33 -1.08 -6.12 -3.62
N TYR A 34 -1.61 -7.14 -2.94
CA TYR A 34 -0.83 -8.32 -2.56
C TYR A 34 -0.37 -9.16 -3.76
N LYS A 35 -1.23 -9.29 -4.77
CA LYS A 35 -0.87 -9.95 -6.03
C LYS A 35 0.29 -9.24 -6.71
N TRP A 36 0.23 -7.90 -6.78
CA TRP A 36 1.35 -7.12 -7.31
C TRP A 36 2.59 -7.27 -6.44
N GLU A 37 2.49 -7.18 -5.12
CA GLU A 37 3.64 -7.31 -4.20
C GLU A 37 4.41 -8.63 -4.42
N THR A 38 3.67 -9.74 -4.52
CA THR A 38 4.23 -11.11 -4.60
C THR A 38 4.53 -11.58 -6.03
N SER A 39 4.10 -10.83 -7.04
CA SER A 39 4.25 -11.21 -8.45
C SER A 39 5.73 -11.39 -8.85
N LYS A 40 5.97 -12.48 -9.58
CA LYS A 40 7.27 -12.85 -10.16
C LYS A 40 7.31 -12.62 -11.68
N ASP A 41 6.31 -11.95 -12.25
CA ASP A 41 6.30 -11.65 -13.68
C ASP A 41 7.53 -10.82 -14.04
N PRO A 42 8.39 -11.27 -14.99
CA PRO A 42 9.56 -10.52 -15.44
C PRO A 42 9.26 -9.08 -15.87
N ALA A 43 8.08 -8.83 -16.44
CA ALA A 43 7.66 -7.50 -16.90
C ALA A 43 7.46 -6.51 -15.74
N GLU A 44 7.17 -7.01 -14.54
CA GLU A 44 6.90 -6.18 -13.36
C GLU A 44 8.14 -5.95 -12.50
N GLN A 45 9.29 -6.58 -12.78
CA GLN A 45 10.43 -6.57 -11.86
C GLN A 45 11.27 -5.28 -11.93
N GLN A 46 11.31 -4.61 -13.08
CA GLN A 46 12.13 -3.41 -13.23
C GLN A 46 11.63 -2.30 -12.30
N GLY A 47 12.51 -1.83 -11.40
CA GLY A 47 12.19 -0.77 -10.44
C GLY A 47 11.33 -1.22 -9.25
N LYS A 48 10.78 -2.44 -9.26
CA LYS A 48 9.89 -2.96 -8.20
C LYS A 48 10.50 -2.94 -6.82
N GLY A 49 11.78 -3.27 -6.68
CA GLY A 49 12.45 -3.22 -5.37
C GLY A 49 12.53 -1.82 -4.75
N VAL A 50 12.66 -0.77 -5.58
CA VAL A 50 12.64 0.62 -5.11
C VAL A 50 11.21 1.02 -4.77
N ALA A 51 10.26 0.68 -5.63
CA ALA A 51 8.83 0.91 -5.41
C ALA A 51 8.37 0.27 -4.09
N LEU A 52 8.63 -1.03 -3.88
CA LEU A 52 8.29 -1.77 -2.67
C LEU A 52 8.84 -1.10 -1.41
N LYS A 53 10.12 -0.69 -1.41
CA LYS A 53 10.71 0.02 -0.27
C LYS A 53 9.97 1.32 0.09
N SER A 54 9.45 2.03 -0.91
CA SER A 54 8.71 3.28 -0.71
C SER A 54 7.29 3.06 -0.19
N VAL A 55 6.71 1.88 -0.39
CA VAL A 55 5.34 1.54 0.03
C VAL A 55 5.28 0.51 1.16
N THR A 56 6.41 0.13 1.76
CA THR A 56 6.46 -0.85 2.86
C THR A 56 5.45 -0.52 3.97
N ALA A 57 5.37 0.74 4.37
CA ALA A 57 4.46 1.17 5.43
C ALA A 57 2.96 1.07 5.06
N PHE A 58 2.62 1.03 3.76
CA PHE A 58 1.25 0.76 3.31
C PHE A 58 0.91 -0.72 3.51
N PHE A 59 1.79 -1.61 3.08
CA PHE A 59 1.59 -3.05 3.24
C PHE A 59 1.67 -3.53 4.69
N THR A 60 2.45 -2.86 5.56
CA THR A 60 2.39 -3.11 7.00
C THR A 60 1.01 -2.80 7.55
N TRP A 61 0.47 -1.62 7.20
CA TRP A 61 -0.85 -1.21 7.64
C TRP A 61 -1.99 -2.11 7.13
N LEU A 62 -1.94 -2.54 5.85
CA LEU A 62 -2.95 -3.46 5.31
C LEU A 62 -3.04 -4.76 6.11
N ARG A 63 -1.90 -5.37 6.43
CA ARG A 63 -1.86 -6.63 7.20
C ARG A 63 -2.34 -6.45 8.64
N GLU A 64 -1.99 -5.33 9.28
CA GLU A 64 -2.49 -4.99 10.62
C GLU A 64 -4.03 -4.87 10.64
N ALA A 65 -4.62 -4.30 9.59
CA ALA A 65 -6.07 -4.19 9.45
C ALA A 65 -6.76 -5.55 9.20
N GLU A 66 -6.13 -6.43 8.41
CA GLU A 66 -6.61 -7.81 8.18
C GLU A 66 -6.65 -8.61 9.50
N ASP A 67 -5.55 -8.60 10.27
CA ASP A 67 -5.43 -9.31 11.55
C ASP A 67 -6.45 -8.82 12.61
N GLU A 68 -6.84 -7.53 12.59
CA GLU A 68 -7.88 -6.99 13.48
C GLU A 68 -9.30 -7.45 13.09
N SER A 69 -9.53 -7.73 11.81
CA SER A 69 -10.86 -8.12 11.29
C SER A 69 -11.21 -9.59 11.57
N ASP A 70 -10.21 -10.48 11.64
CA ASP A 70 -10.38 -11.92 11.89
C ASP A 70 -10.53 -12.27 13.39
N ASN A 71 -10.25 -11.33 14.30
CA ASN A 71 -10.33 -11.53 15.75
C ASN A 71 -11.61 -10.95 16.40
N SER A 72 -12.68 -10.74 15.62
CA SER A 72 -14.00 -10.24 16.07
C SER A 72 -15.16 -11.18 15.77
#